data_AF-A0A1F9XSL7-F1
#
_entry.id   AF-A0A1F9XSL7-F1
#
_cell.length_a   1.000
_cell.length_b   1.000
_cell.length_c   1.000
_cell.angle_alpha   90.00
_cell.angle_beta   90.00
_cell.angle_gamma   90.00
#
_symmetry.space_group_name_H-M   'P 1'
#
loop_
_entity.id
_entity.type
_entity.pdbx_description
1 polymer ?
#
loop_
_entity_poly.entity_id
_entity_poly.type
_entity_poly.pdbx_seq_one_letter_code
_entity_poly.pdbx_strand_id
1 'polypeptide(L)' 'MFLLSPLLSGLARRVGWQVPRMNWVYLVLPIGIAAHLASGNLTPMTLDFIDPRSHYLVKAAVISFLILGLRNIKRQKQ' A
#
# COMPACT_ATOMS: atom_id res chain seq x y z
N MET A 1 8.21 -4.92 -5.07
CA MET A 1 8.60 -3.71 -4.31
C MET A 1 9.86 -3.83 -3.47
N PHE A 2 10.29 -5.00 -3.02
CA PHE A 2 11.49 -5.10 -2.17
C PHE A 2 12.73 -4.42 -2.80
N LEU A 3 13.00 -4.68 -4.09
CA LEU A 3 14.11 -4.06 -4.83
C LEU A 3 13.95 -2.55 -5.06
N LEU A 4 12.71 -2.08 -5.21
CA LEU A 4 12.40 -0.65 -5.41
C LEU A 4 12.32 0.13 -4.10
N SER A 5 12.21 -0.57 -2.96
CA SER A 5 12.05 0.05 -1.64
C SER A 5 13.16 1.05 -1.26
N PRO A 6 14.45 0.86 -1.61
CA PRO A 6 15.48 1.86 -1.31
C PRO A 6 15.27 3.16 -2.08
N LEU A 7 14.87 3.05 -3.36
CA LEU A 7 14.56 4.20 -4.22
C LEU A 7 13.35 4.97 -3.67
N LEU A 8 12.26 4.27 -3.37
CA LEU A 8 11.02 4.87 -2.85
C LEU A 8 11.24 5.54 -1.48
N SER A 9 11.98 4.90 -0.57
CA SER A 9 12.36 5.53 0.71
C SER A 9 13.24 6.77 0.50
N GLY A 10 14.11 6.76 -0.51
CA GLY A 10 14.92 7.93 -0.89
C GLY A 10 14.05 9.09 -1.39
N LEU A 11 13.08 8.80 -2.26
CA LEU A 11 12.12 9.79 -2.76
C LEU A 11 11.23 10.35 -1.63
N ALA A 12 10.70 9.49 -0.76
CA ALA A 12 9.91 9.92 0.39
C ALA A 12 10.71 10.87 1.31
N ARG A 13 12.00 10.59 1.51
CA ARG A 13 12.88 11.44 2.30
C ARG A 13 13.03 12.84 1.70
N ARG A 14 13.10 12.97 0.37
CA ARG A 14 13.16 14.29 -0.29
C ARG A 14 11.94 15.16 -0.02
N VAL A 15 10.79 14.53 0.22
CA VAL A 15 9.52 15.19 0.55
C VAL A 15 9.33 15.33 2.08
N GLY A 16 10.36 15.02 2.88
CA GLY A 16 10.33 15.16 4.34
C GLY A 16 9.69 13.98 5.08
N TRP A 17 9.56 12.80 4.45
CA TRP A 17 9.00 11.61 5.06
C TRP A 17 10.04 10.50 5.22
N GLN A 18 10.14 9.94 6.43
CA GLN A 18 10.93 8.75 6.70
C GLN A 18 10.01 7.53 6.64
N VAL A 19 10.03 6.83 5.50
CA VAL A 19 9.28 5.59 5.28
C VAL A 19 10.25 4.40 5.35
N PRO A 20 10.08 3.46 6.30
CA PRO A 20 10.88 2.24 6.35
C PRO A 20 10.71 1.39 5.08
N ARG A 21 11.74 0.64 4.69
CA ARG A 21 11.70 -0.16 3.45
C ARG A 21 10.57 -1.20 3.44
N MET A 22 10.33 -1.84 4.59
CA MET A 22 9.31 -2.88 4.70
C MET A 22 7.89 -2.35 4.51
N ASN A 23 7.64 -1.07 4.85
CA ASN A 23 6.36 -0.43 4.62
C ASN A 23 5.97 -0.44 3.15
N TRP A 24 6.91 -0.20 2.24
CA TRP A 24 6.67 -0.27 0.80
C TRP A 24 6.25 -1.67 0.33
N VAL A 25 6.72 -2.71 1.02
CA VAL A 25 6.32 -4.10 0.72
C VAL A 25 4.87 -4.32 1.13
N TYR A 26 4.48 -3.88 2.33
CA TYR A 26 3.09 -3.97 2.78
C TYR A 26 2.14 -3.12 1.92
N LEU A 27 2.59 -1.94 1.48
CA LEU A 27 1.80 -1.04 0.64
C LEU A 27 1.60 -1.55 -0.79
N VAL A 28 2.31 -2.58 -1.25
CA VAL A 28 2.12 -3.16 -2.59
C VAL A 28 0.66 -3.50 -2.85
N LEU A 29 0.05 -4.21 -1.91
CA LEU A 29 -1.27 -4.78 -2.10
C LEU A 29 -2.34 -3.68 -2.15
N PRO A 30 -2.40 -2.73 -1.19
CA PRO A 30 -3.28 -1.57 -1.29
C PRO A 30 -3.02 -0.70 -2.53
N ILE A 31 -1.76 -0.41 -2.88
CA ILE A 31 -1.42 0.41 -4.04
C ILE A 31 -1.84 -0.28 -5.34
N GLY A 32 -1.63 -1.59 -5.46
CA GLY A 32 -2.03 -2.37 -6.63
C GLY A 32 -3.55 -2.34 -6.82
N ILE A 33 -4.32 -2.57 -5.75
CA ILE A 33 -5.79 -2.47 -5.80
C ILE A 33 -6.23 -1.06 -6.23
N ALA A 34 -5.63 -0.02 -5.65
CA ALA A 34 -5.93 1.37 -6.01
C ALA A 34 -5.58 1.67 -7.49
N ALA A 35 -4.46 1.17 -7.99
CA ALA A 35 -4.03 1.35 -9.37
C ALA A 35 -4.97 0.63 -10.36
N HIS A 36 -5.36 -0.62 -10.06
CA HIS A 36 -6.34 -1.36 -10.86
C HIS A 36 -7.69 -0.67 -10.89
N LEU A 37 -8.16 -0.16 -9.73
CA LEU A 37 -9.40 0.61 -9.65
C LEU A 37 -9.32 1.91 -10.48
N ALA A 38 -8.22 2.65 -10.37
CA ALA A 38 -8.02 3.91 -11.10
C ALA A 38 -7.87 3.70 -12.62
N SER A 39 -7.26 2.59 -13.04
CA SER A 39 -7.08 2.26 -14.46
C SER A 39 -8.32 1.65 -15.12
N GLY A 40 -9.30 1.20 -14.35
CA GLY A 40 -10.45 0.42 -14.84
C GLY A 40 -10.14 -1.03 -15.21
N ASN A 41 -8.86 -1.45 -15.19
CA ASN A 41 -8.44 -2.83 -15.46
C ASN A 41 -8.55 -3.67 -14.18
N LEU A 42 -9.77 -4.04 -13.81
CA LEU A 42 -10.07 -4.73 -12.56
C LEU A 42 -9.58 -6.19 -12.59
N THR A 43 -8.93 -6.61 -11.51
CA THR A 43 -8.56 -8.02 -11.28
C THR A 43 -9.63 -8.71 -10.42
N PRO A 44 -9.70 -10.06 -10.41
CA PRO A 44 -10.60 -10.78 -9.51
C PRO A 44 -10.45 -10.34 -8.04
N MET A 45 -9.21 -10.16 -7.57
CA MET A 45 -8.95 -9.67 -6.21
C MET A 45 -9.47 -8.24 -5.97
N THR A 46 -9.36 -7.36 -6.96
CA THR A 46 -9.91 -6.00 -6.88
C THR A 46 -11.44 -6.04 -6.81
N LEU A 47 -12.09 -6.91 -7.60
CA LEU A 47 -13.54 -7.12 -7.58
C LEU A 47 -14.02 -7.64 -6.22
N ASP A 48 -13.33 -8.65 -5.68
CA ASP A 48 -13.61 -9.20 -4.34
C ASP A 48 -13.45 -8.13 -3.24
N PHE A 49 -12.45 -7.26 -3.37
CA PHE A 49 -12.24 -6.19 -2.41
C PHE A 49 -13.35 -5.13 -2.44
N ILE A 50 -13.86 -4.75 -3.62
CA ILE A 50 -14.90 -3.73 -3.75
C ILE A 50 -16.31 -4.25 -3.50
N ASP A 51 -16.56 -5.56 -3.58
CA ASP A 51 -17.89 -6.13 -3.31
C ASP A 51 -18.31 -5.83 -1.86
N PRO A 52 -19.37 -5.02 -1.62
CA PRO A 52 -19.79 -4.67 -0.28
C PRO A 52 -20.44 -5.83 0.49
N ARG A 53 -20.85 -6.91 -0.17
CA ARG A 53 -21.65 -8.00 0.42
C ARG A 53 -20.84 -9.21 0.85
N SER A 54 -19.59 -9.34 0.43
CA SER A 54 -18.81 -10.55 0.68
C SER A 54 -17.29 -10.30 0.79
N HIS A 55 -16.49 -11.38 0.79
CA HIS A 55 -15.02 -11.38 0.81
C HIS A 55 -14.35 -10.61 1.96
N TYR A 56 -14.90 -10.71 3.19
CA TYR A 56 -14.34 -10.05 4.38
C TYR A 56 -12.89 -10.40 4.68
N LEU A 57 -12.43 -11.61 4.36
CA LEU A 57 -11.02 -12.01 4.54
C LEU A 57 -10.09 -11.19 3.64
N VAL A 58 -10.47 -10.99 2.37
CA VAL A 58 -9.70 -10.16 1.42
C VAL A 58 -9.63 -8.72 1.94
N LYS A 59 -10.78 -8.15 2.35
CA LYS A 59 -10.84 -6.81 2.94
C LYS A 59 -9.95 -6.70 4.18
N ALA A 60 -10.05 -7.66 5.10
CA ALA A 60 -9.26 -7.68 6.33
C ALA A 60 -7.76 -7.77 6.03
N ALA A 61 -7.35 -8.58 5.05
CA ALA A 61 -5.96 -8.69 4.63
C ALA A 61 -5.45 -7.37 4.03
N VAL A 62 -6.20 -6.76 3.11
CA VAL A 62 -5.83 -5.49 2.47
C VAL A 62 -5.76 -4.36 3.51
N ILE A 63 -6.74 -4.27 4.41
CA ILE A 63 -6.76 -3.28 5.49
C ILE A 63 -5.58 -3.50 6.45
N SER A 64 -5.28 -4.76 6.80
CA SER A 64 -4.14 -5.07 7.67
C SER A 64 -2.81 -4.67 7.02
N PHE A 65 -2.64 -4.95 5.73
CA PHE A 65 -1.46 -4.54 4.96
C PHE A 65 -1.36 -3.02 4.84
N LEU A 66 -2.49 -2.33 4.68
CA LEU A 66 -2.53 -0.87 4.69
C LEU A 66 -2.07 -0.32 6.05
N ILE A 67 -2.61 -0.85 7.16
CA ILE A 67 -2.23 -0.43 8.52
C ILE A 67 -0.74 -0.68 8.76
N LEU A 68 -0.23 -1.87 8.44
CA LEU A 68 1.19 -2.22 8.58
C LEU A 68 2.08 -1.36 7.67
N GLY A 69 1.62 -1.05 6.46
CA GLY A 69 2.31 -0.20 5.49
C GLY A 69 2.40 1.26 5.92
N LEU A 70 1.41 1.77 6.66
CA LEU A 70 1.44 3.15 7.18
C LEU A 70 2.11 3.24 8.56
N ARG A 71 2.24 2.12 9.27
CA ARG A 71 2.84 2.08 10.62
C ARG A 71 4.29 2.54 10.61
N ASN A 72 4.69 3.36 11.58
CA ASN A 72 6.07 3.87 11.73
C ASN A 72 6.56 4.79 10.60
N ILE A 73 5.69 5.29 9.73
CA ILE A 73 6.03 6.43 8.86
C ILE A 73 6.14 7.67 9.74
N LYS A 74 7.29 8.34 9.69
CA LYS A 74 7.55 9.56 10.47
C LYS A 74 7.75 10.72 9.53
N ARG A 75 7.19 11.88 9.88
CA ARG A 75 7.58 13.14 9.25
C ARG A 75 8.92 13.54 9.83
N GLN A 76 9.88 13.85 8.97
CA GLN A 76 11.15 14.41 9.40
C GLN A 76 10.84 15.83 9.90
N LYS A 77 10.92 16.04 11.22
CA LYS A 77 11.03 17.40 11.76
C LYS A 77 12.39 17.92 11.27
N GLN A 78 12.36 19.02 10.55
CA GLN A 78 13.57 19.82 10.29
C GLN A 78 14.24 20.16 11.61
#